data_AF-C6LJI1-F1
#
_entry.id   AF-C6LJI1-F1
#
_cell.length_a   1.000
_cell.length_b   1.000
_cell.length_c   1.000
_cell.angle_alpha   90.00
_cell.angle_beta   90.00
_cell.angle_gamma   90.00
#
_symmetry.space_group_name_H-M   'P 1'
#
loop_
_entity.id
_entity.type
_entity.pdbx_description
1 polymer ?
#
loop_
_entity_poly.entity_id
_entity_poly.type
_entity_poly.pdbx_seq_one_letter_code
_entity_poly.pdbx_strand_id
1 'polypeptide(L)'
;MTLCQSSLKKLALRELRIKEAYEAGIDTLPEYQENKQRLQSERARLNALLASARKQETAKKQNPQNPSSAPVYTLREFFESDAIPPEQKAAFLCRVLEEIVWDKQKNRLSFFLRTP
;
A
#
# COMPACT_ATOMS: atom_id res chain seq x y z
N MET A 1 -3.38 -0.94 -9.82
CA MET A 1 -3.01 0.41 -10.29
C MET A 1 -3.98 1.41 -9.67
N THR A 2 -3.52 2.47 -9.02
CA THR A 2 -4.40 3.44 -8.35
C THR A 2 -5.16 4.27 -9.39
N LEU A 3 -6.43 4.62 -9.11
CA LEU A 3 -7.32 5.35 -10.02
C LEU A 3 -6.69 6.62 -10.63
N CYS A 4 -5.87 7.33 -9.86
CA CYS A 4 -5.15 8.52 -10.32
C CYS A 4 -4.06 8.20 -11.37
N GLN A 5 -3.40 7.05 -11.31
CA GLN A 5 -2.40 6.65 -12.33
C GLN A 5 -3.05 6.34 -13.67
N SER A 6 -4.24 5.70 -13.67
CA SER A 6 -5.00 5.50 -14.90
C SER A 6 -5.49 6.81 -15.53
N SER A 7 -5.88 7.79 -14.70
CA SER A 7 -6.30 9.11 -15.20
C SER A 7 -5.15 9.87 -15.85
N LEU A 8 -3.93 9.80 -15.31
CA LEU A 8 -2.74 10.40 -15.94
C LEU A 8 -2.42 9.79 -17.31
N LYS A 9 -2.57 8.47 -17.48
CA LYS A 9 -2.40 7.83 -18.80
C LYS A 9 -3.42 8.30 -19.83
N LYS A 10 -4.68 8.45 -19.40
CA LYS A 10 -5.75 9.00 -20.27
C LYS A 10 -5.47 10.47 -20.63
N LEU A 11 -4.88 11.23 -19.71
CA LEU A 11 -4.53 12.63 -19.93
C LEU A 11 -3.38 12.76 -20.95
N ALA A 12 -2.37 11.90 -20.90
CA ALA A 12 -1.30 11.85 -21.90
C ALA A 12 -1.84 11.55 -23.32
N LEU A 13 -2.83 10.67 -23.44
CA LEU A 13 -3.50 10.40 -24.72
C LEU A 13 -4.28 11.61 -25.24
N ARG A 14 -4.91 12.39 -24.34
CA ARG A 14 -5.61 13.64 -24.71
C ARG A 14 -4.61 14.72 -25.16
N GLU A 15 -3.47 14.83 -24.49
CA GLU A 15 -2.38 15.74 -24.88
C GLU A 15 -1.87 15.43 -26.31
N LEU A 16 -1.77 14.15 -26.68
CA LEU A 16 -1.41 13.74 -28.03
C LEU A 16 -2.48 14.14 -29.05
N ARG A 17 -3.76 13.87 -28.76
CA ARG A 17 -4.86 14.18 -29.69
C ARG A 17 -5.01 15.67 -30.01
N ILE A 18 -4.84 16.54 -29.01
CA ILE A 18 -4.93 18.00 -29.26
C ILE A 18 -3.75 18.48 -30.11
N LYS A 19 -2.59 17.82 -29.99
CA LYS A 19 -1.42 18.14 -30.81
C LYS A 19 -1.65 17.68 -32.25
N GLU A 20 -2.17 16.48 -32.45
CA GLU A 20 -2.53 15.94 -33.76
C GLU A 20 -3.61 16.80 -34.45
N ALA A 21 -4.63 17.26 -33.71
CA ALA A 21 -5.68 18.12 -34.24
C ALA A 21 -5.15 19.48 -34.72
N TYR A 22 -4.20 20.06 -33.98
CA TYR A 22 -3.50 21.28 -34.39
C TYR A 22 -2.60 21.04 -35.62
N GLU A 23 -1.83 19.95 -35.64
CA GLU A 23 -0.95 19.60 -36.77
C GLU A 23 -1.74 19.28 -38.05
N ALA A 24 -2.93 18.70 -37.92
CA ALA A 24 -3.86 18.47 -39.03
C ALA A 24 -4.58 19.74 -39.50
N GLY A 25 -4.38 20.89 -38.84
CA GLY A 25 -5.04 22.15 -39.14
C GLY A 25 -6.54 22.18 -38.80
N ILE A 26 -7.01 21.25 -37.97
CA ILE A 26 -8.40 21.17 -37.51
C ILE A 26 -8.63 22.22 -36.42
N ASP A 27 -7.71 22.32 -35.46
CA ASP A 27 -7.73 23.31 -34.39
C ASP A 27 -6.87 24.52 -34.74
N THR A 28 -7.32 25.71 -34.36
CA THR A 28 -6.54 26.94 -34.44
C THR A 28 -5.51 27.05 -33.30
N LEU A 29 -4.48 27.91 -33.48
CA LEU A 29 -3.47 28.14 -32.45
C LEU A 29 -4.07 28.56 -31.08
N PRO A 30 -5.08 29.46 -31.02
CA PRO A 30 -5.74 29.83 -29.76
C PRO A 30 -6.43 28.63 -29.08
N GLU A 31 -7.16 27.82 -29.85
CA GLU A 31 -7.88 26.63 -29.33
C GLU A 31 -6.89 25.59 -28.78
N TYR A 32 -5.77 25.38 -29.46
CA TYR A 32 -4.71 24.52 -28.97
C TYR A 32 -4.10 25.02 -27.65
N GLN A 33 -3.87 26.33 -27.52
CA GLN A 33 -3.33 26.93 -26.29
C GLN A 33 -4.29 26.79 -25.10
N GLU A 34 -5.59 27.05 -25.31
CA GLU A 34 -6.62 26.89 -24.28
C GLU A 34 -6.73 25.42 -23.83
N ASN A 35 -6.80 24.49 -24.79
CA ASN A 35 -6.84 23.06 -24.51
C ASN A 35 -5.61 22.58 -23.72
N LYS A 36 -4.43 23.10 -24.07
CA LYS A 36 -3.17 22.80 -23.38
C LYS A 36 -3.17 23.31 -21.94
N GLN A 37 -3.64 24.54 -21.69
CA GLN A 37 -3.75 25.08 -20.34
C GLN A 37 -4.71 24.26 -19.47
N ARG A 38 -5.85 23.84 -20.04
CA ARG A 38 -6.82 23.00 -19.33
C ARG A 38 -6.22 21.65 -18.94
N LEU A 39 -5.50 20.99 -19.83
CA LEU A 39 -4.85 19.71 -19.51
C LEU A 39 -3.72 19.86 -18.49
N GLN A 40 -2.95 20.95 -18.55
CA GLN A 40 -1.90 21.23 -17.56
C GLN A 40 -2.46 21.44 -16.15
N SER A 41 -3.56 22.17 -16.01
CA SER A 41 -4.22 22.37 -14.71
C SER A 41 -4.78 21.06 -14.15
N GLU A 42 -5.40 20.22 -15.00
CA GLU A 42 -5.89 18.89 -14.61
C GLU A 42 -4.74 17.97 -14.18
N ARG A 43 -3.60 18.00 -14.90
CA ARG A 43 -2.39 17.26 -14.54
C ARG A 43 -1.79 17.72 -13.21
N ALA A 44 -1.72 19.03 -12.97
CA ALA A 44 -1.26 19.59 -11.71
C ALA A 44 -2.15 19.13 -10.54
N ARG A 45 -3.48 19.16 -10.72
CA ARG A 45 -4.45 18.67 -9.73
C ARG A 45 -4.25 17.18 -9.41
N LEU A 46 -4.12 16.33 -10.43
CA LEU A 46 -3.91 14.89 -10.24
C LEU A 46 -2.56 14.59 -9.55
N ASN A 47 -1.50 15.32 -9.88
CA ASN A 47 -0.21 15.18 -9.21
C ASN A 47 -0.26 15.62 -7.75
N ALA A 48 -0.98 16.71 -7.44
CA ALA A 48 -1.18 17.16 -6.07
C ALA A 48 -1.92 16.11 -5.23
N LEU A 49 -2.97 15.49 -5.78
CA LEU A 49 -3.71 14.40 -5.14
C LEU A 49 -2.84 13.15 -4.93
N LEU A 50 -1.98 12.79 -5.89
CA LEU A 50 -1.03 11.69 -5.72
C LEU A 50 0.03 12.00 -4.66
N ALA A 51 0.53 13.22 -4.62
CA ALA A 51 1.49 13.65 -3.61
C ALA A 51 0.89 13.65 -2.20
N SER A 52 -0.36 14.10 -2.03
CA SER A 52 -1.06 14.05 -0.75
C SER A 52 -1.36 12.62 -0.31
N ALA A 53 -1.80 11.75 -1.23
CA ALA A 53 -2.01 10.33 -0.95
C ALA A 53 -0.71 9.64 -0.51
N ARG A 54 0.41 9.90 -1.21
CA ARG A 54 1.73 9.39 -0.82
C ARG A 54 2.18 9.91 0.54
N LYS A 55 1.97 11.20 0.84
CA LYS A 55 2.27 11.78 2.16
C LYS A 55 1.45 11.13 3.28
N GLN A 56 0.18 10.84 3.04
CA GLN A 56 -0.67 10.12 3.99
C GLN A 56 -0.22 8.66 4.18
N GLU A 57 0.19 7.98 3.11
CA GLU A 57 0.78 6.63 3.22
C GLU A 57 2.10 6.63 4.01
N THR A 58 2.99 7.60 3.78
CA THR A 58 4.24 7.72 4.55
C THR A 58 3.98 8.10 6.01
N ALA A 59 3.03 9.00 6.28
CA ALA A 59 2.65 9.37 7.64
C ALA A 59 2.02 8.18 8.40
N LYS A 60 1.22 7.34 7.73
CA LYS A 60 0.71 6.09 8.31
C LYS A 60 1.81 5.08 8.63
N LYS A 61 2.86 5.00 7.81
CA LYS A 61 4.01 4.10 8.03
C LYS A 61 4.94 4.58 9.16
N GLN A 62 5.06 5.89 9.36
CA GLN A 62 5.94 6.50 10.37
C GLN A 62 5.30 6.65 11.75
N ASN A 63 4.03 6.31 11.93
CA ASN A 63 3.42 6.29 13.26
C ASN A 63 3.89 5.03 14.02
N PRO A 64 4.71 5.14 15.10
CA PRO A 64 5.17 3.99 15.87
C PRO A 64 4.04 3.24 16.60
N GLN A 65 2.83 3.79 16.62
CA GLN A 65 1.62 3.13 17.15
C GLN A 65 0.76 2.42 16.09
N ASN A 66 1.13 2.46 14.80
CA ASN A 66 0.44 1.69 13.77
C ASN A 66 1.07 0.29 13.64
N PRO A 67 0.39 -0.80 13.99
CA PRO A 67 0.92 -2.18 13.91
C PRO A 67 1.23 -2.64 12.46
N SER A 68 0.92 -1.83 11.45
CA SER A 68 1.08 -2.14 10.03
C SER A 68 2.49 -1.86 9.48
N SER A 69 3.37 -1.17 10.22
CA SER A 69 4.78 -1.00 9.84
C SER A 69 5.72 -1.96 10.56
N ALA A 70 5.18 -2.77 11.49
CA ALA A 70 5.94 -3.85 12.09
C ALA A 70 6.36 -4.83 10.98
N PRO A 71 7.63 -5.27 10.97
CA PRO A 71 8.06 -6.35 10.07
C PRO A 71 7.12 -7.54 10.23
N VAL A 72 6.56 -8.00 9.11
CA VAL A 72 5.73 -9.20 9.08
C VAL A 72 6.69 -10.38 9.10
N TYR A 73 6.71 -11.08 10.22
CA TYR A 73 7.46 -12.33 10.35
C TYR A 73 6.54 -13.50 10.05
N THR A 74 7.06 -14.48 9.32
CA THR A 74 6.49 -15.82 9.32
C THR A 74 6.65 -16.42 10.72
N LEU A 75 5.74 -17.31 11.16
CA LEU A 75 5.86 -17.99 12.45
C LEU A 75 7.24 -18.63 12.65
N ARG A 76 7.80 -19.25 11.60
CA ARG A 76 9.15 -19.81 11.64
C ARG A 76 10.20 -18.75 11.95
N GLU A 77 10.23 -17.67 11.17
CA GLU A 77 11.18 -16.56 11.34
C GLU A 77 11.05 -15.91 12.72
N PHE A 78 9.82 -15.79 13.23
CA PHE A 78 9.56 -15.24 14.55
C PHE A 78 10.18 -16.09 15.67
N PHE A 79 10.07 -17.42 15.60
CA PHE A 79 10.63 -18.30 16.63
C PHE A 79 12.14 -18.54 16.46
N GLU A 80 12.66 -18.56 15.23
CA GLU A 80 14.08 -18.76 14.93
C GLU A 80 14.93 -17.49 15.12
N SER A 81 14.33 -16.30 15.11
CA SER A 81 15.07 -15.04 15.26
C SER A 81 15.60 -14.86 16.68
N ASP A 82 16.92 -14.69 16.81
CA ASP A 82 17.60 -14.31 18.06
C ASP A 82 17.42 -12.82 18.40
N ALA A 83 16.97 -12.00 17.44
CA ALA A 83 16.68 -10.58 17.66
C ALA A 83 15.39 -10.36 18.47
N ILE A 84 14.54 -11.39 18.59
CA ILE A 84 13.27 -11.32 19.30
C ILE A 84 13.43 -11.92 20.70
N PRO A 85 13.24 -11.13 21.77
CA PRO A 85 13.37 -11.62 23.13
C PRO A 85 12.41 -12.77 23.44
N PRO A 86 12.81 -13.72 24.31
CA PRO A 86 11.98 -14.85 24.68
C PRO A 86 10.68 -14.42 25.37
N GLU A 87 10.64 -13.30 26.09
CA GLU A 87 9.40 -12.81 26.70
C GLU A 87 8.36 -12.42 25.64
N GLN A 88 8.80 -11.85 24.52
CA GLN A 88 7.92 -11.46 23.43
C GLN A 88 7.36 -12.70 22.69
N LYS A 89 8.16 -13.76 22.56
CA LYS A 89 7.72 -15.05 22.04
C LYS A 89 6.69 -15.71 22.96
N ALA A 90 6.93 -15.68 24.27
CA ALA A 90 5.99 -16.19 25.27
C ALA A 90 4.66 -15.42 25.26
N ALA A 91 4.71 -14.08 25.22
CA ALA A 91 3.52 -13.25 25.14
C ALA A 91 2.67 -13.53 23.88
N PHE A 92 3.31 -13.77 22.74
CA PHE A 92 2.63 -14.19 21.52
C PHE A 92 1.93 -15.54 21.70
N LEU A 93 2.64 -16.54 22.24
CA LEU A 93 2.07 -17.87 22.52
C LEU A 93 0.86 -17.77 23.45
N CYS A 94 0.94 -17.02 24.54
CA CYS A 94 -0.18 -16.83 25.48
C CYS A 94 -1.40 -16.13 24.84
N ARG A 95 -1.21 -15.37 23.77
CA ARG A 95 -2.31 -14.69 23.06
C ARG A 95 -3.03 -15.61 22.09
N VAL A 96 -2.30 -16.54 21.48
CA VAL A 96 -2.78 -17.41 20.40
C VAL A 96 -3.22 -18.77 20.94
N LEU A 97 -2.59 -19.27 22.00
CA LEU A 97 -2.90 -20.55 22.61
C LEU A 97 -3.99 -20.43 23.66
N GLU A 98 -4.89 -21.40 23.67
CA GLU A 98 -5.91 -21.56 24.70
C GLU A 98 -5.44 -22.55 25.78
N GLU A 99 -4.95 -23.71 25.35
CA GLU A 99 -4.42 -24.73 26.25
C GLU A 99 -3.29 -25.54 25.59
N ILE A 100 -2.45 -26.14 26.44
CA ILE A 100 -1.38 -27.05 26.06
C ILE A 100 -1.58 -28.35 26.84
N VAL A 101 -1.80 -29.45 26.14
CA VAL A 101 -2.12 -30.75 26.75
C VAL A 101 -0.99 -31.74 26.48
N TRP A 102 -0.41 -32.28 27.56
CA TRP A 102 0.60 -33.33 27.49
C TRP A 102 -0.01 -34.69 27.82
N ASP A 103 -0.12 -35.56 26.82
CA ASP A 103 -0.52 -36.95 26.98
C ASP A 103 0.73 -37.82 27.21
N LYS A 104 0.98 -38.17 28.46
CA LYS A 104 2.11 -39.03 28.88
C LYS A 104 2.03 -40.44 28.29
N GLN A 105 0.83 -40.98 28.12
CA GLN A 105 0.66 -42.36 27.65
C GLN A 105 0.94 -42.46 26.15
N LYS A 106 0.58 -41.42 25.39
CA LYS A 106 0.81 -41.34 23.94
C LYS A 106 2.10 -40.59 23.58
N ASN A 107 2.84 -40.10 24.57
CA ASN A 107 4.01 -39.24 24.40
C ASN A 107 3.75 -38.07 23.43
N ARG A 108 2.59 -37.41 23.58
CA ARG A 108 2.08 -36.43 22.62
C ARG A 108 1.78 -35.09 23.28
N LEU A 109 2.33 -34.02 22.70
CA LEU A 109 2.03 -32.65 23.07
C LEU A 109 1.06 -32.05 22.07
N SER A 110 -0.11 -31.63 22.55
CA SER A 110 -1.16 -31.00 21.76
C SER A 110 -1.28 -29.52 22.12
N PHE A 111 -1.38 -28.67 21.11
CA PHE A 111 -1.59 -27.24 21.24
C PHE A 111 -2.98 -26.90 20.71
N PHE A 112 -3.79 -26.24 21.53
CA PHE A 112 -5.11 -25.78 21.14
C PHE A 112 -5.05 -24.27 20.93
N LEU A 113 -5.46 -23.84 19.73
CA LEU A 113 -5.41 -22.45 19.33
C LEU A 113 -6.74 -21.78 19.66
N ARG A 114 -6.68 -20.56 20.20
CA ARG A 114 -7.86 -19.70 20.36
C ARG A 114 -8.34 -19.28 18.97
N THR A 115 -9.45 -19.84 18.52
CA THR A 115 -10.15 -19.36 17.32
C THR A 115 -10.83 -18.01 17.60
N PRO A 116 -10.79 -17.06 16.65
CA PRO A 116 -11.47 -15.76 16.78
C PRO A 116 -13.00 -15.87 16.75
#